data_AF-A0A836BSR7-F1
#
_entry.id   AF-A0A836BSR7-F1
#
_cell.length_a   1.000
_cell.length_b   1.000
_cell.length_c   1.000
_cell.angle_alpha   90.00
_cell.angle_beta   90.00
_cell.angle_gamma   90.00
#
_symmetry.space_group_name_H-M   'P 1'
#
loop_
_entity.id
_entity.type
_entity.pdbx_description
1 polymer ?
#
loop_
_entity_poly.entity_id
_entity_poly.type
_entity_poly.pdbx_seq_one_letter_code
_entity_poly.pdbx_strand_id
1 'polypeptide(L)'
;MSLVRSALSAPATLDIAAYDAIHPRLGDAVRERTSGEGCGGWYEAYDQAHAAVRSGRDPHPRYAVYLSEQSGLADRLTCSLSVILYALLSNRAYEYVWYGNHVLWESMQSPYIDWRAPPRNLTYGRIVRDGTGGQVLPVVTENHFWAKPNRSELTMPFYLHPADEEARELMRRVFAGSDMVSGGALYDVVMWESNSGMLRWMTANPWLSARLQALNLSLPNAVRCLFNFAYVPSPAALAPWRGSPILDKLLDPAALIIGIQIRVGDRSFNASTDNTTAVLAIAANYFACAQQLAEQARASPGFESWPTKRWGPISRLQDSIRAFTTEQQPHHTPQLHPHQHQHHMQRGSSSGGHHTSGSGWGRPGRGGGGGGGGASHRSRRRRDRGSALASEEAAALRGGWRRRAVEEAGAAGAEAPGVGGSAVAEARLVGQGQGQRSVGGGGRSMAQAQPGNTTAAGSAAAAGATAGVGEPALGLGVAAGATATATTTPTAAAAGAREVYFFLVTDSAALRKAAQQAFGGGGRLLLAEDIILDHVQDQSHHGQAGLHAAASELWLFGQAHIHVVTVKSAYGRLGALAGARTPRVYGVGFHAPRECWLDRPDPVSQMVHWSVGMRRRRAAERRST
;
A
#
# COMPACT_ATOMS: atom_id res chain seq x y z
N MET A 1 28.14 27.20 -14.43
CA MET A 1 27.19 26.17 -13.92
C MET A 1 27.72 25.49 -12.64
N SER A 2 28.03 26.24 -11.58
CA SER A 2 28.71 25.68 -10.38
C SER A 2 28.03 25.98 -9.04
N LEU A 3 26.79 26.50 -9.03
CA LEU A 3 26.12 26.95 -7.79
C LEU A 3 24.85 26.18 -7.41
N VAL A 4 24.50 25.10 -8.13
CA VAL A 4 23.39 24.19 -7.76
C VAL A 4 23.91 22.80 -7.42
N ARG A 5 24.97 22.72 -6.60
CA ARG A 5 25.36 21.49 -5.88
C ARG A 5 24.78 21.46 -4.45
N SER A 6 23.91 22.42 -4.13
CA SER A 6 23.38 22.60 -2.78
C SER A 6 22.19 21.67 -2.53
N ALA A 7 22.28 20.88 -1.45
CA ALA A 7 21.22 20.12 -0.78
C ALA A 7 20.74 18.79 -1.40
N LEU A 8 21.63 17.97 -1.96
CA LEU A 8 21.42 16.52 -1.84
C LEU A 8 21.74 16.15 -0.40
N SER A 9 20.72 16.21 0.46
CA SER A 9 20.81 15.86 1.87
C SER A 9 21.33 14.42 1.99
N ALA A 10 22.28 14.19 2.90
CA ALA A 10 22.60 12.84 3.36
C ALA A 10 21.29 12.10 3.69
N PRO A 11 21.22 10.77 3.52
CA PRO A 11 20.02 10.01 3.88
C PRO A 11 19.57 10.46 5.26
N ALA A 12 18.31 10.87 5.36
CA ALA A 12 17.76 11.40 6.60
C ALA A 12 17.82 10.27 7.63
N THR A 13 18.81 10.34 8.51
CA THR A 13 18.92 9.45 9.65
C THR A 13 17.62 9.60 10.44
N LEU A 14 16.97 8.48 10.78
CA LEU A 14 15.75 8.54 11.56
C LEU A 14 16.03 9.26 12.88
N ASP A 15 15.25 10.29 13.18
CA ASP A 15 15.31 10.99 14.46
C ASP A 15 14.67 10.13 15.53
N ILE A 16 15.43 9.18 16.09
CA ILE A 16 14.92 8.24 17.10
C ILE A 16 14.43 8.98 18.35
N ALA A 17 15.05 10.09 18.71
CA ALA A 17 14.62 10.90 19.86
C ALA A 17 13.19 11.44 19.66
N ALA A 18 12.81 11.81 18.43
CA ALA A 18 11.44 12.21 18.12
C ALA A 18 10.42 11.07 18.33
N TYR A 19 10.80 9.81 18.09
CA TYR A 19 9.95 8.66 18.39
C TYR A 19 9.85 8.40 19.90
N ASP A 20 10.97 8.50 20.63
CA ASP A 20 10.99 8.33 22.09
C ASP A 20 10.16 9.41 22.80
N ALA A 21 10.08 10.62 22.23
CA ALA A 21 9.19 11.69 22.68
C ALA A 21 7.68 11.44 22.43
N ILE A 22 7.32 10.44 21.63
CA ILE A 22 5.93 9.99 21.47
C ILE A 22 5.62 8.90 22.50
N HIS A 23 6.52 7.94 22.65
CA HIS A 23 6.45 6.90 23.68
C HIS A 23 7.86 6.33 23.95
N PRO A 24 8.27 6.13 25.22
CA PRO A 24 9.67 5.77 25.56
C PRO A 24 10.22 4.48 24.94
N ARG A 25 9.34 3.61 24.45
CA ARG A 25 9.70 2.32 23.81
C ARG A 25 9.55 2.33 22.29
N LEU A 26 9.08 3.44 21.72
CA LEU A 26 8.80 3.51 20.30
C LEU A 26 10.10 3.56 19.49
N GLY A 27 11.14 4.25 19.97
CA GLY A 27 12.45 4.22 19.32
C GLY A 27 13.05 2.82 19.27
N ASP A 28 12.87 2.01 20.31
CA ASP A 28 13.28 0.60 20.31
C ASP A 28 12.52 -0.21 19.28
N ALA A 29 11.19 -0.06 19.19
CA ALA A 29 10.38 -0.77 18.20
C ALA A 29 10.72 -0.34 16.75
N VAL A 30 11.08 0.92 16.54
CA VAL A 30 11.61 1.40 15.26
C VAL A 30 12.95 0.73 14.97
N ARG A 31 13.91 0.78 15.89
CA ARG A 31 15.23 0.13 15.75
C ARG A 31 15.12 -1.37 15.47
N GLU A 32 14.29 -2.09 16.22
CA GLU A 32 14.05 -3.53 16.03
C GLU A 32 13.60 -3.81 14.59
N ARG A 33 12.59 -3.08 14.09
CA ARG A 33 12.06 -3.27 12.74
C ARG A 33 13.05 -2.89 11.66
N THR A 34 13.80 -1.83 11.87
CA THR A 34 14.74 -1.32 10.87
C THR A 34 16.12 -1.95 10.98
N SER A 35 16.40 -2.81 11.96
CA SER A 35 17.72 -3.44 12.18
C SER A 35 18.23 -4.25 10.99
N GLY A 36 17.32 -4.72 10.14
CA GLY A 36 17.66 -5.64 9.06
C GLY A 36 17.93 -7.08 9.51
N GLU A 37 17.63 -7.40 10.77
CA GLU A 37 17.80 -8.75 11.30
C GLU A 37 17.00 -9.79 10.48
N GLY A 38 17.69 -10.88 10.09
CA GLY A 38 17.09 -11.95 9.28
C GLY A 38 16.86 -11.58 7.81
N CYS A 39 17.53 -10.54 7.30
CA CYS A 39 17.36 -10.06 5.93
C CYS A 39 18.65 -10.00 5.09
N GLY A 40 19.77 -10.55 5.55
CA GLY A 40 20.94 -10.81 4.68
C GLY A 40 21.91 -9.65 4.44
N GLY A 41 21.80 -8.53 5.16
CA GLY A 41 22.82 -7.48 5.17
C GLY A 41 22.98 -6.65 3.88
N TRP A 42 22.15 -6.87 2.86
CA TRP A 42 22.23 -6.13 1.58
C TRP A 42 21.89 -4.64 1.68
N TYR A 43 21.32 -4.20 2.80
CA TYR A 43 20.86 -2.84 3.02
C TYR A 43 21.96 -1.79 2.86
N GLU A 44 23.11 -2.02 3.49
CA GLU A 44 24.25 -1.08 3.47
C GLU A 44 24.83 -0.98 2.06
N ALA A 45 25.02 -2.12 1.39
CA ALA A 45 25.52 -2.16 0.02
C ALA A 45 24.56 -1.45 -0.95
N TYR A 46 23.26 -1.68 -0.80
CA TYR A 46 22.27 -1.04 -1.66
C TYR A 46 22.09 0.45 -1.34
N ASP A 47 22.15 0.87 -0.07
CA ASP A 47 22.17 2.29 0.32
C ASP A 47 23.35 3.03 -0.34
N GLN A 48 24.56 2.49 -0.23
CA GLN A 48 25.74 3.07 -0.86
C GLN A 48 25.60 3.18 -2.39
N ALA A 49 25.12 2.11 -3.05
CA ALA A 49 24.90 2.10 -4.49
C ALA A 49 23.82 3.11 -4.92
N HIS A 50 22.72 3.18 -4.17
CA HIS A 50 21.62 4.11 -4.39
C HIS A 50 22.09 5.56 -4.25
N ALA A 51 22.82 5.87 -3.18
CA ALA A 51 23.41 7.19 -2.95
C ALA A 51 24.42 7.56 -4.04
N ALA A 52 25.22 6.61 -4.54
CA ALA A 52 26.15 6.84 -5.65
C ALA A 52 25.43 7.25 -6.94
N VAL A 53 24.35 6.57 -7.29
CA VAL A 53 23.52 6.92 -8.46
C VAL A 53 22.86 8.29 -8.30
N ARG A 54 22.24 8.58 -7.15
CA ARG A 54 21.55 9.86 -6.89
C ARG A 54 22.49 11.05 -6.83
N SER A 55 23.69 10.86 -6.27
CA SER A 55 24.72 11.91 -6.22
C SER A 55 25.46 12.12 -7.54
N GLY A 56 25.18 11.30 -8.57
CA GLY A 56 25.90 11.33 -9.84
C GLY A 56 27.35 10.86 -9.74
N ARG A 57 27.70 10.11 -8.68
CA ARG A 57 29.01 9.44 -8.53
C ARG A 57 29.08 8.16 -9.35
N ASP A 58 27.94 7.54 -9.62
CA ASP A 58 27.87 6.42 -10.57
C ASP A 58 28.08 6.94 -12.00
N PRO A 59 29.03 6.40 -12.78
CA PRO A 59 29.28 6.81 -14.16
C PRO A 59 28.14 6.45 -15.12
N HIS A 60 27.32 5.45 -14.75
CA HIS A 60 26.17 4.97 -15.49
C HIS A 60 24.94 4.96 -14.58
N PRO A 61 24.42 6.14 -14.19
CA PRO A 61 23.35 6.23 -13.21
C PRO A 61 22.05 5.64 -13.76
N ARG A 62 21.54 4.58 -13.12
CA ARG A 62 20.33 3.87 -13.56
C ARG A 62 19.23 3.92 -12.53
N TYR A 63 17.99 4.04 -12.98
CA TYR A 63 16.83 4.28 -12.12
C TYR A 63 15.74 3.24 -12.32
N ALA A 64 15.10 2.87 -11.22
CA ALA A 64 13.85 2.10 -11.17
C ALA A 64 12.80 3.00 -10.50
N VAL A 65 11.86 3.51 -11.30
CA VAL A 65 10.92 4.54 -10.87
C VAL A 65 9.54 3.92 -10.71
N TYR A 66 8.93 4.05 -9.53
CA TYR A 66 7.54 3.66 -9.31
C TYR A 66 6.60 4.86 -9.48
N LEU A 67 5.64 4.73 -10.40
CA LEU A 67 4.56 5.67 -10.67
C LEU A 67 3.29 5.18 -9.98
N SER A 68 2.92 5.81 -8.86
CA SER A 68 1.89 5.31 -7.96
C SER A 68 0.49 5.85 -8.25
N GLU A 69 -0.17 5.34 -9.28
CA GLU A 69 -1.46 5.86 -9.75
C GLU A 69 -2.68 5.17 -9.10
N GLN A 70 -3.72 5.95 -8.78
CA GLN A 70 -5.13 5.52 -8.61
C GLN A 70 -5.42 4.30 -7.72
N SER A 71 -4.55 4.01 -6.75
CA SER A 71 -4.68 2.84 -5.86
C SER A 71 -4.75 3.22 -4.39
N GLY A 72 -5.18 2.31 -3.52
CA GLY A 72 -5.14 2.53 -2.06
C GLY A 72 -3.70 2.52 -1.53
N LEU A 73 -3.44 3.12 -0.36
CA LEU A 73 -2.09 3.17 0.25
C LEU A 73 -1.38 1.79 0.24
N ALA A 74 -2.04 0.74 0.72
CA ALA A 74 -1.41 -0.57 0.81
C ALA A 74 -1.12 -1.21 -0.56
N ASP A 75 -1.98 -1.00 -1.56
CA ASP A 75 -1.71 -1.49 -2.92
C ASP A 75 -0.47 -0.80 -3.48
N ARG A 76 -0.39 0.54 -3.32
CA ARG A 76 0.76 1.35 -3.75
C ARG A 76 2.06 0.93 -3.08
N LEU A 77 2.04 0.77 -1.75
CA LEU A 77 3.21 0.30 -1.00
C LEU A 77 3.60 -1.12 -1.45
N THR A 78 2.66 -2.04 -1.65
CA THR A 78 2.99 -3.40 -2.11
C THR A 78 3.60 -3.40 -3.53
N CYS A 79 3.11 -2.55 -4.43
CA CYS A 79 3.70 -2.35 -5.75
C CYS A 79 5.13 -1.82 -5.62
N SER A 80 5.32 -0.81 -4.79
CA SER A 80 6.64 -0.21 -4.56
C SER A 80 7.67 -1.24 -4.08
N LEU A 81 7.29 -2.20 -3.23
CA LEU A 81 8.20 -3.28 -2.80
C LEU A 81 8.69 -4.14 -3.98
N SER A 82 7.84 -4.34 -4.99
CA SER A 82 8.23 -5.07 -6.19
C SER A 82 9.24 -4.27 -7.02
N VAL A 83 9.05 -2.95 -7.11
CA VAL A 83 9.99 -2.05 -7.81
C VAL A 83 11.31 -1.91 -7.04
N ILE A 84 11.27 -1.87 -5.71
CA ILE A 84 12.49 -1.89 -4.86
C ILE A 84 13.27 -3.18 -5.09
N LEU A 85 12.60 -4.35 -5.09
CA LEU A 85 13.27 -5.61 -5.38
C LEU A 85 13.88 -5.61 -6.79
N TYR A 86 13.16 -5.09 -7.78
CA TYR A 86 13.72 -4.94 -9.13
C TYR A 86 14.95 -4.03 -9.13
N ALA A 87 14.90 -2.90 -8.42
CA ALA A 87 16.00 -1.95 -8.31
C ALA A 87 17.24 -2.60 -7.68
N LEU A 88 17.05 -3.37 -6.60
CA LEU A 88 18.08 -4.14 -5.92
C LEU A 88 18.71 -5.18 -6.87
N LEU A 89 17.89 -5.96 -7.57
CA LEU A 89 18.37 -7.02 -8.47
C LEU A 89 19.04 -6.51 -9.75
N SER A 90 18.86 -5.23 -10.08
CA SER A 90 19.37 -4.60 -11.31
C SER A 90 20.34 -3.44 -11.06
N ASN A 91 20.79 -3.25 -9.81
CA ASN A 91 21.70 -2.16 -9.39
C ASN A 91 21.21 -0.78 -9.83
N ARG A 92 19.94 -0.47 -9.57
CA ARG A 92 19.32 0.82 -9.88
C ARG A 92 19.00 1.59 -8.61
N ALA A 93 19.05 2.91 -8.67
CA ALA A 93 18.42 3.74 -7.65
C ALA A 93 16.90 3.64 -7.76
N TYR A 94 16.25 3.26 -6.66
CA TYR A 94 14.82 3.30 -6.53
C TYR A 94 14.32 4.74 -6.30
N GLU A 95 13.31 5.15 -7.06
CA GLU A 95 12.57 6.39 -6.82
C GLU A 95 11.06 6.15 -6.80
N TYR A 96 10.37 6.91 -5.95
CA TYR A 96 8.92 6.86 -5.79
C TYR A 96 8.31 8.19 -6.24
N VAL A 97 7.52 8.15 -7.32
CA VAL A 97 6.63 9.23 -7.74
C VAL A 97 5.23 9.01 -7.15
N TRP A 98 4.89 9.77 -6.12
CA TRP A 98 3.60 9.69 -5.43
C TRP A 98 2.53 10.57 -6.10
N TYR A 99 1.46 9.99 -6.64
CA TYR A 99 0.28 10.74 -7.11
C TYR A 99 -0.72 10.99 -5.98
N GLY A 100 -1.35 12.16 -5.95
CA GLY A 100 -2.29 12.58 -4.91
C GLY A 100 -2.02 13.99 -4.36
N ASN A 101 -2.97 14.49 -3.59
CA ASN A 101 -2.93 15.82 -2.94
C ASN A 101 -2.20 15.85 -1.59
N HIS A 102 -1.66 14.70 -1.18
CA HIS A 102 -0.91 14.54 0.06
C HIS A 102 0.50 14.01 -0.25
N VAL A 103 1.38 14.09 0.73
CA VAL A 103 2.82 13.88 0.61
C VAL A 103 3.21 12.60 1.35
N LEU A 104 3.57 11.55 0.62
CA LEU A 104 3.92 10.25 1.24
C LEU A 104 5.06 10.40 2.25
N TRP A 105 6.10 11.17 1.93
CA TRP A 105 7.29 11.30 2.77
C TRP A 105 7.10 12.16 4.03
N GLU A 106 5.98 12.86 4.15
CA GLU A 106 5.57 13.46 5.43
C GLU A 106 4.97 12.41 6.37
N SER A 107 4.40 11.32 5.82
CA SER A 107 3.80 10.23 6.59
C SER A 107 4.73 9.04 6.80
N MET A 108 5.64 8.79 5.87
CA MET A 108 6.51 7.61 5.83
C MET A 108 7.93 8.05 5.49
N GLN A 109 8.87 7.76 6.36
CA GLN A 109 10.30 7.97 6.18
C GLN A 109 10.97 6.66 5.75
N SER A 110 12.17 6.76 5.17
CA SER A 110 13.04 5.60 4.99
C SER A 110 14.22 5.68 5.95
N PRO A 111 14.58 4.57 6.61
CA PRO A 111 15.81 4.48 7.40
C PRO A 111 17.09 4.49 6.57
N TYR A 112 17.03 4.06 5.32
CA TYR A 112 18.23 3.75 4.54
C TYR A 112 18.41 4.62 3.30
N ILE A 113 17.37 4.79 2.49
CA ILE A 113 17.51 5.47 1.19
C ILE A 113 16.58 6.67 1.05
N ASP A 114 17.05 7.71 0.40
CA ASP A 114 16.17 8.76 -0.07
C ASP A 114 15.43 8.30 -1.34
N TRP A 115 14.31 7.61 -1.20
CA TRP A 115 13.50 7.22 -2.36
C TRP A 115 12.62 8.35 -2.92
N ARG A 116 12.64 9.54 -2.31
CA ARG A 116 11.78 10.66 -2.75
C ARG A 116 12.23 11.09 -4.14
N ALA A 117 11.31 11.04 -5.09
CA ALA A 117 11.51 11.72 -6.34
C ALA A 117 11.48 13.25 -6.04
N PRO A 118 12.41 14.07 -6.58
CA PRO A 118 12.47 15.52 -6.34
C PRO A 118 11.10 16.22 -6.35
N PRO A 119 10.91 17.25 -5.48
CA PRO A 119 9.61 17.88 -5.33
C PRO A 119 9.08 18.44 -6.65
N ARG A 120 7.78 18.21 -6.84
CA ARG A 120 7.01 18.66 -7.99
C ARG A 120 7.06 20.18 -8.11
N ASN A 121 7.52 20.67 -9.26
CA ASN A 121 7.07 21.96 -9.75
C ASN A 121 5.75 21.78 -10.52
N LEU A 122 4.62 21.79 -9.82
CA LEU A 122 3.28 21.47 -10.38
C LEU A 122 2.86 22.32 -11.61
N THR A 123 3.56 23.42 -11.90
CA THR A 123 3.35 24.23 -13.11
C THR A 123 3.85 23.59 -14.39
N TYR A 124 4.70 22.58 -14.32
CA TYR A 124 5.34 21.94 -15.46
C TYR A 124 5.05 20.44 -15.45
N GLY A 125 4.03 20.00 -16.18
CA GLY A 125 3.74 18.56 -16.20
C GLY A 125 3.11 18.06 -17.47
N ARG A 126 3.50 16.83 -17.84
CA ARG A 126 2.83 16.05 -18.88
C ARG A 126 1.50 15.54 -18.31
N ILE A 127 0.45 15.69 -19.11
CA ILE A 127 -0.91 15.24 -18.79
C ILE A 127 -0.97 13.72 -18.95
N VAL A 128 -0.94 12.96 -17.85
CA VAL A 128 -1.33 11.54 -17.88
C VAL A 128 -2.86 11.51 -17.84
N ARG A 129 -3.46 11.09 -18.95
CA ARG A 129 -4.91 10.97 -19.02
C ARG A 129 -5.32 9.75 -18.22
N ASP A 130 -6.08 9.94 -17.15
CA ASP A 130 -6.92 8.85 -16.70
C ASP A 130 -7.88 8.49 -17.85
N GLY A 131 -8.09 7.22 -18.13
CA GLY A 131 -8.99 6.79 -19.19
C GLY A 131 -10.46 7.19 -18.97
N THR A 132 -10.77 8.00 -17.96
CA THR A 132 -12.11 8.37 -17.49
C THR A 132 -12.45 9.85 -17.67
N GLY A 133 -11.52 10.70 -18.11
CA GLY A 133 -11.74 12.14 -18.30
C GLY A 133 -11.79 12.95 -17.00
N GLY A 134 -11.26 12.41 -15.90
CA GLY A 134 -11.13 13.11 -14.62
C GLY A 134 -10.03 14.18 -14.62
N GLN A 135 -10.05 15.04 -13.59
CA GLN A 135 -9.10 16.12 -13.43
C GLN A 135 -7.69 15.53 -13.24
N VAL A 136 -6.82 15.84 -14.21
CA VAL A 136 -5.48 15.29 -14.34
C VAL A 136 -4.55 15.98 -13.35
N LEU A 137 -3.84 15.18 -12.53
CA LEU A 137 -2.72 15.71 -11.75
C LEU A 137 -1.49 15.81 -12.68
N PRO A 138 -0.88 16.99 -12.86
CA PRO A 138 0.30 17.15 -13.71
C PRO A 138 1.46 16.31 -13.16
N VAL A 139 2.05 15.48 -14.02
CA VAL A 139 3.28 14.73 -13.70
C VAL A 139 4.45 15.64 -14.03
N VAL A 140 5.10 16.15 -13.00
CA VAL A 140 6.31 16.95 -13.15
C VAL A 140 7.47 15.99 -13.30
N THR A 141 8.00 15.83 -14.52
CA THR A 141 9.23 15.07 -14.76
C THR A 141 10.45 15.97 -14.85
N GLU A 142 10.28 17.28 -15.01
CA GLU A 142 11.34 18.19 -15.50
C GLU A 142 12.50 18.43 -14.52
N ASN A 143 12.35 18.10 -13.23
CA ASN A 143 13.41 18.23 -12.22
C ASN A 143 14.05 16.90 -11.81
N HIS A 144 13.74 15.81 -12.50
CA HIS A 144 14.26 14.50 -12.12
C HIS A 144 15.61 14.21 -12.78
N PHE A 145 16.57 13.69 -12.00
CA PHE A 145 17.88 13.28 -12.54
C PHE A 145 17.76 12.23 -13.65
N TRP A 146 16.68 11.46 -13.64
CA TRP A 146 16.32 10.47 -14.65
C TRP A 146 15.56 11.03 -15.85
N ALA A 147 14.93 12.21 -15.78
CA ALA A 147 14.18 12.81 -16.88
C ALA A 147 15.05 13.68 -17.82
N LYS A 148 16.37 13.45 -17.83
CA LYS A 148 17.27 14.15 -18.76
C LYS A 148 16.97 13.69 -20.19
N PRO A 149 16.92 14.59 -21.18
CA PRO A 149 16.42 14.30 -22.54
C PRO A 149 17.20 13.22 -23.31
N ASN A 150 18.39 12.83 -22.85
CA ASN A 150 19.26 11.87 -23.54
C ASN A 150 19.33 10.49 -22.85
N ARG A 151 18.46 10.22 -21.87
CA ARG A 151 18.42 8.92 -21.21
C ARG A 151 17.48 7.97 -21.93
N SER A 152 17.86 6.70 -22.02
CA SER A 152 16.97 5.67 -22.54
C SER A 152 15.94 5.28 -21.47
N GLU A 153 14.66 5.24 -21.85
CA GLU A 153 13.55 4.95 -20.94
C GLU A 153 12.75 3.73 -21.40
N LEU A 154 12.34 2.90 -20.45
CA LEU A 154 11.37 1.81 -20.63
C LEU A 154 10.22 2.00 -19.65
N THR A 155 9.01 2.19 -20.16
CA THR A 155 7.80 2.16 -19.34
C THR A 155 7.23 0.75 -19.31
N MET A 156 6.90 0.28 -18.11
CA MET A 156 6.26 -1.00 -17.86
C MET A 156 4.83 -0.76 -17.32
N PRO A 157 3.84 -0.62 -18.22
CA PRO A 157 2.46 -0.36 -17.85
C PRO A 157 1.78 -1.66 -17.42
N PHE A 158 1.81 -1.93 -16.13
CA PHE A 158 1.14 -3.06 -15.47
C PHE A 158 -0.10 -2.61 -14.69
N TYR A 159 -0.75 -1.53 -15.13
CA TYR A 159 -2.04 -1.14 -14.54
C TYR A 159 -3.11 -2.14 -14.96
N LEU A 160 -3.51 -3.02 -14.04
CA LEU A 160 -4.44 -4.08 -14.34
C LEU A 160 -5.86 -3.59 -14.19
N HIS A 161 -6.57 -3.53 -15.31
CA HIS A 161 -8.01 -3.66 -15.24
C HIS A 161 -8.32 -5.14 -14.91
N PRO A 162 -9.17 -5.46 -13.92
CA PRO A 162 -9.38 -6.84 -13.49
C PRO A 162 -9.99 -7.77 -14.53
N ALA A 163 -10.60 -7.21 -15.58
CA ALA A 163 -11.11 -7.94 -16.74
C ALA A 163 -10.05 -8.26 -17.80
N ASP A 164 -8.85 -7.69 -17.69
CA ASP A 164 -7.76 -7.87 -18.66
C ASP A 164 -6.94 -9.12 -18.30
N GLU A 165 -7.35 -10.27 -18.85
CA GLU A 165 -6.60 -11.53 -18.71
C GLU A 165 -5.26 -11.49 -19.45
N GLU A 166 -5.18 -10.78 -20.57
CA GLU A 166 -3.96 -10.69 -21.38
C GLU A 166 -2.85 -9.94 -20.63
N ALA A 167 -3.18 -8.81 -20.00
CA ALA A 167 -2.24 -8.08 -19.15
C ALA A 167 -1.77 -8.93 -17.95
N ARG A 168 -2.66 -9.73 -17.35
CA ARG A 168 -2.30 -10.64 -16.26
C ARG A 168 -1.37 -11.75 -16.70
N GLU A 169 -1.63 -12.33 -17.85
CA GLU A 169 -0.80 -13.37 -18.42
C GLU A 169 0.57 -12.81 -18.85
N LEU A 170 0.59 -11.60 -19.41
CA LEU A 170 1.84 -10.90 -19.73
C LEU A 170 2.69 -10.69 -18.46
N MET A 171 2.10 -10.14 -17.39
CA MET A 171 2.80 -10.02 -16.11
C MET A 171 3.29 -11.37 -15.61
N ARG A 172 2.46 -12.41 -15.59
CA ARG A 172 2.87 -13.73 -15.11
C ARG A 172 4.09 -14.24 -15.89
N ARG A 173 4.11 -14.06 -17.21
CA ARG A 173 5.28 -14.43 -18.04
C ARG A 173 6.51 -13.60 -17.71
N VAL A 174 6.38 -12.28 -17.60
CA VAL A 174 7.51 -11.38 -17.29
C VAL A 174 8.07 -11.68 -15.90
N PHE A 175 7.21 -11.74 -14.89
CA PHE A 175 7.64 -11.83 -13.49
C PHE A 175 7.96 -13.23 -13.00
N ALA A 176 7.31 -14.27 -13.54
CA ALA A 176 7.51 -15.65 -13.08
C ALA A 176 8.33 -16.49 -14.06
N GLY A 177 8.43 -16.11 -15.34
CA GLY A 177 8.97 -16.97 -16.39
C GLY A 177 10.16 -16.40 -17.16
N SER A 178 10.59 -15.16 -16.88
CA SER A 178 11.66 -14.51 -17.64
C SER A 178 12.73 -13.89 -16.75
N ASP A 179 13.91 -13.66 -17.33
CA ASP A 179 14.90 -12.77 -16.73
C ASP A 179 14.47 -11.31 -16.89
N MET A 180 13.68 -10.85 -15.92
CA MET A 180 13.17 -9.48 -15.91
C MET A 180 14.28 -8.43 -15.77
N VAL A 181 15.46 -8.78 -15.24
CA VAL A 181 16.57 -7.84 -15.10
C VAL A 181 17.15 -7.53 -16.48
N SER A 182 17.33 -8.55 -17.30
CA SER A 182 17.80 -8.41 -18.69
C SER A 182 16.86 -7.56 -19.54
N GLY A 183 15.54 -7.66 -19.35
CA GLY A 183 14.56 -6.86 -20.09
C GLY A 183 14.72 -5.33 -19.96
N GLY A 184 15.21 -4.87 -18.81
CA GLY A 184 15.52 -3.46 -18.58
C GLY A 184 16.99 -3.11 -18.79
N ALA A 185 17.86 -4.07 -19.14
CA ALA A 185 19.31 -3.89 -19.09
C ALA A 185 19.85 -2.77 -20.00
N LEU A 186 19.14 -2.45 -21.08
CA LEU A 186 19.54 -1.43 -22.06
C LEU A 186 19.02 -0.02 -21.76
N TYR A 187 18.21 0.11 -20.71
CA TYR A 187 17.55 1.37 -20.37
C TYR A 187 18.20 2.01 -19.14
N ASP A 188 18.45 3.30 -19.20
CA ASP A 188 18.87 4.09 -18.05
C ASP A 188 17.77 4.17 -17.00
N VAL A 189 16.52 4.27 -17.45
CA VAL A 189 15.34 4.43 -16.59
C VAL A 189 14.32 3.34 -16.91
N VAL A 190 13.85 2.64 -15.89
CA VAL A 190 12.68 1.76 -16.02
C VAL A 190 11.58 2.30 -15.13
N MET A 191 10.47 2.70 -15.75
CA MET A 191 9.31 3.28 -15.08
C MET A 191 8.22 2.22 -14.92
N TRP A 192 7.63 2.16 -13.73
CA TRP A 192 6.67 1.14 -13.35
C TRP A 192 5.33 1.77 -13.02
N GLU A 193 4.32 1.48 -13.83
CA GLU A 193 2.94 1.87 -13.56
C GLU A 193 2.17 0.60 -13.16
N SER A 194 1.98 0.37 -11.87
CA SER A 194 1.30 -0.84 -11.37
C SER A 194 0.37 -0.53 -10.21
N ASN A 195 -0.77 -1.22 -10.20
CA ASN A 195 -1.74 -1.27 -9.11
C ASN A 195 -1.76 -2.64 -8.40
N SER A 196 -0.81 -3.52 -8.71
CA SER A 196 -0.70 -4.84 -8.10
C SER A 196 0.75 -5.18 -7.72
N GLY A 197 0.91 -5.76 -6.54
CA GLY A 197 2.21 -6.24 -6.06
C GLY A 197 2.65 -7.52 -6.79
N MET A 198 3.85 -7.51 -7.34
CA MET A 198 4.43 -8.60 -8.14
C MET A 198 5.39 -9.48 -7.35
N LEU A 199 5.67 -9.12 -6.09
CA LEU A 199 6.71 -9.72 -5.27
C LEU A 199 6.64 -11.25 -5.23
N ARG A 200 5.44 -11.84 -5.13
CA ARG A 200 5.25 -13.30 -5.12
C ARG A 200 5.83 -14.00 -6.35
N TRP A 201 5.66 -13.38 -7.52
CA TRP A 201 6.11 -13.95 -8.78
C TRP A 201 7.61 -13.78 -8.91
N MET A 202 8.13 -12.62 -8.51
CA MET A 202 9.57 -12.35 -8.47
C MET A 202 10.31 -13.32 -7.53
N THR A 203 9.78 -13.56 -6.32
CA THR A 203 10.41 -14.47 -5.34
C THR A 203 10.33 -15.94 -5.73
N ALA A 204 9.42 -16.30 -6.63
CA ALA A 204 9.28 -17.66 -7.16
C ALA A 204 9.91 -17.83 -8.55
N ASN A 205 10.53 -16.78 -9.10
CA ASN A 205 11.10 -16.79 -10.43
C ASN A 205 12.43 -17.56 -10.43
N PRO A 206 12.56 -18.66 -11.18
CA PRO A 206 13.78 -19.47 -11.20
C PRO A 206 15.01 -18.68 -11.70
N TRP A 207 14.82 -17.71 -12.60
CA TRP A 207 15.89 -16.84 -13.11
C TRP A 207 16.48 -15.92 -12.03
N LEU A 208 15.70 -15.62 -10.97
CA LEU A 208 16.11 -14.74 -9.89
C LEU A 208 16.59 -15.51 -8.65
N SER A 209 16.38 -16.83 -8.60
CA SER A 209 16.60 -17.66 -7.41
C SER A 209 18.00 -17.49 -6.79
N ALA A 210 19.05 -17.57 -7.62
CA ALA A 210 20.42 -17.42 -7.14
C ALA A 210 20.70 -16.02 -6.54
N ARG A 211 20.17 -14.96 -7.16
CA ARG A 211 20.33 -13.58 -6.66
C ARG A 211 19.54 -13.36 -5.37
N LEU A 212 18.31 -13.88 -5.31
CA LEU A 212 17.47 -13.82 -4.13
C LEU A 212 18.10 -14.58 -2.95
N GLN A 213 18.68 -15.75 -3.20
CA GLN A 213 19.42 -16.51 -2.20
C GLN A 213 20.64 -15.74 -1.69
N ALA A 214 21.42 -15.09 -2.58
CA ALA A 214 22.55 -14.26 -2.18
C ALA A 214 22.14 -13.06 -1.31
N LEU A 215 20.93 -12.53 -1.51
CA LEU A 215 20.36 -11.46 -0.70
C LEU A 215 19.66 -11.97 0.58
N ASN A 216 19.62 -13.30 0.80
CA ASN A 216 18.78 -13.93 1.83
C ASN A 216 17.31 -13.47 1.77
N LEU A 217 16.80 -13.23 0.55
CA LEU A 217 15.41 -12.85 0.31
C LEU A 217 14.64 -14.07 -0.20
N SER A 218 13.53 -14.33 0.45
CA SER A 218 12.59 -15.40 0.16
C SER A 218 11.17 -14.87 0.30
N LEU A 219 10.17 -15.58 -0.24
CA LEU A 219 8.79 -15.12 -0.08
C LEU A 219 8.39 -14.86 1.40
N PRO A 220 8.75 -15.70 2.38
CA PRO A 220 8.43 -15.47 3.79
C PRO A 220 8.98 -14.17 4.40
N ASN A 221 10.17 -13.72 4.00
CA ASN A 221 10.81 -12.54 4.60
C ASN A 221 10.87 -11.31 3.68
N ALA A 222 10.69 -11.45 2.37
CA ALA A 222 10.88 -10.34 1.42
C ALA A 222 9.98 -9.13 1.72
N VAL A 223 8.71 -9.35 2.07
CA VAL A 223 7.81 -8.23 2.43
C VAL A 223 8.35 -7.48 3.64
N ARG A 224 8.65 -8.17 4.74
CA ARG A 224 9.23 -7.58 5.95
C ARG A 224 10.52 -6.81 5.65
N CYS A 225 11.46 -7.47 4.97
CA CYS A 225 12.79 -6.93 4.71
C CYS A 225 12.75 -5.70 3.82
N LEU A 226 11.97 -5.72 2.73
CA LEU A 226 11.84 -4.59 1.81
C LEU A 226 11.00 -3.45 2.42
N PHE A 227 9.94 -3.78 3.16
CA PHE A 227 9.09 -2.79 3.78
C PHE A 227 9.84 -2.02 4.87
N ASN A 228 10.47 -2.70 5.83
CA ASN A 228 11.17 -2.02 6.92
C ASN A 228 12.44 -1.30 6.46
N PHE A 229 12.98 -1.67 5.28
CA PHE A 229 14.03 -0.91 4.61
C PHE A 229 13.54 0.43 4.04
N ALA A 230 12.36 0.43 3.43
CA ALA A 230 11.85 1.60 2.73
C ALA A 230 10.96 2.50 3.60
N TYR A 231 10.30 1.94 4.61
CA TYR A 231 9.15 2.58 5.24
C TYR A 231 9.09 2.44 6.76
N VAL A 232 9.07 3.59 7.43
CA VAL A 232 8.73 3.78 8.84
C VAL A 232 7.81 4.98 8.93
N PRO A 233 6.68 4.94 9.64
CA PRO A 233 5.83 6.12 9.80
C PRO A 233 6.61 7.26 10.44
N SER A 234 6.44 8.48 9.96
CA SER A 234 7.10 9.65 10.56
C SER A 234 6.61 9.87 12.00
N PRO A 235 7.38 10.60 12.83
CA PRO A 235 6.89 11.05 14.14
C PRO A 235 5.57 11.83 14.03
N ALA A 236 5.37 12.62 12.98
CA ALA A 236 4.12 13.34 12.73
C ALA A 236 2.93 12.38 12.49
N ALA A 237 3.16 11.28 11.77
CA ALA A 237 2.13 10.26 11.55
C ALA A 237 1.78 9.49 12.84
N LEU A 238 2.75 9.30 13.74
CA LEU A 238 2.57 8.61 15.02
C LEU A 238 2.12 9.53 16.17
N ALA A 239 2.23 10.85 16.01
CA ALA A 239 1.84 11.82 17.04
C ALA A 239 0.40 11.67 17.57
N PRO A 240 -0.62 11.33 16.76
CA PRO A 240 -1.99 11.09 17.26
C PRO A 240 -2.10 9.94 18.28
N TRP A 241 -1.08 9.08 18.36
CA TRP A 241 -1.05 7.94 19.29
C TRP A 241 -0.30 8.24 20.60
N ARG A 242 0.27 9.44 20.74
CA ARG A 242 0.99 9.85 21.95
C ARG A 242 0.09 9.75 23.18
N GLY A 243 0.56 9.04 24.21
CA GLY A 243 -0.17 8.82 25.44
C GLY A 243 -1.45 7.97 25.28
N SER A 244 -1.65 7.33 24.12
CA SER A 244 -2.79 6.45 23.93
C SER A 244 -2.56 5.10 24.62
N PRO A 245 -3.58 4.53 25.28
CA PRO A 245 -3.49 3.18 25.85
C PRO A 245 -3.17 2.11 24.80
N ILE A 246 -3.48 2.37 23.53
CA ILE A 246 -3.22 1.46 22.41
C ILE A 246 -1.71 1.31 22.22
N LEU A 247 -0.97 2.43 22.18
CA LEU A 247 0.47 2.39 21.98
C LEU A 247 1.19 1.74 23.16
N ASP A 248 0.75 2.05 24.39
CA ASP A 248 1.29 1.44 25.62
C ASP A 248 1.19 -0.09 25.56
N LYS A 249 0.02 -0.62 25.15
CA LYS A 249 -0.22 -2.07 25.08
C LYS A 249 0.45 -2.72 23.87
N LEU A 250 0.50 -2.06 22.72
CA LEU A 250 1.19 -2.59 21.54
C LEU A 250 2.69 -2.76 21.77
N LEU A 251 3.30 -1.87 22.58
CA LEU A 251 4.73 -1.88 22.87
C LEU A 251 5.08 -2.60 24.18
N ASP A 252 4.09 -3.17 24.88
CA ASP A 252 4.29 -3.95 26.10
C ASP A 252 4.66 -5.42 25.78
N PRO A 253 5.86 -5.92 26.14
CA PRO A 253 6.31 -7.28 25.90
C PRO A 253 5.59 -8.27 26.84
N ALA A 254 4.91 -7.78 27.87
CA ALA A 254 4.04 -8.55 28.72
C ALA A 254 2.60 -8.62 28.15
N ALA A 255 2.29 -7.97 27.04
CA ALA A 255 1.00 -8.10 26.38
C ALA A 255 1.06 -9.09 25.21
N LEU A 256 0.00 -9.89 25.03
CA LEU A 256 -0.26 -10.58 23.78
C LEU A 256 -1.33 -9.83 23.02
N ILE A 257 -0.98 -9.40 21.82
CA ILE A 257 -1.86 -8.63 20.96
C ILE A 257 -2.31 -9.50 19.79
N ILE A 258 -3.63 -9.64 19.63
CA ILE A 258 -4.26 -10.19 18.44
C ILE A 258 -4.77 -9.00 17.61
N GLY A 259 -4.10 -8.71 16.50
CA GLY A 259 -4.54 -7.70 15.55
C GLY A 259 -5.70 -8.23 14.71
N ILE A 260 -6.80 -7.49 14.66
CA ILE A 260 -7.96 -7.78 13.82
C ILE A 260 -8.05 -6.68 12.75
N GLN A 261 -7.80 -7.03 11.49
CA GLN A 261 -8.00 -6.10 10.37
C GLN A 261 -9.22 -6.51 9.54
N ILE A 262 -10.23 -5.63 9.52
CA ILE A 262 -11.47 -5.85 8.79
C ILE A 262 -11.62 -4.74 7.76
N ARG A 263 -11.48 -5.09 6.49
CA ARG A 263 -11.89 -4.24 5.36
C ARG A 263 -13.35 -4.53 5.09
N VAL A 264 -14.27 -3.58 5.22
CA VAL A 264 -15.69 -3.77 4.82
C VAL A 264 -15.98 -3.30 3.40
N GLY A 265 -15.00 -2.67 2.74
CA GLY A 265 -15.05 -2.25 1.34
C GLY A 265 -15.56 -0.82 1.19
N ASP A 266 -15.27 -0.20 0.04
CA ASP A 266 -15.38 1.26 -0.12
C ASP A 266 -16.78 1.84 0.14
N ARG A 267 -17.82 1.01 0.08
CA ARG A 267 -19.18 1.43 0.40
C ARG A 267 -19.31 1.92 1.83
N SER A 268 -18.43 1.51 2.75
CA SER A 268 -18.43 1.97 4.14
C SER A 268 -18.06 3.43 4.31
N PHE A 269 -17.39 4.04 3.33
CA PHE A 269 -17.10 5.49 3.35
C PHE A 269 -18.29 6.33 2.91
N ASN A 270 -19.31 5.72 2.29
CA ASN A 270 -20.55 6.40 1.98
C ASN A 270 -21.44 6.32 3.23
N ALA A 271 -21.52 7.41 3.98
CA ALA A 271 -22.13 7.56 5.31
C ALA A 271 -23.61 7.12 5.47
N SER A 272 -24.24 6.48 4.48
CA SER A 272 -25.66 6.10 4.52
C SER A 272 -25.94 4.66 4.94
N THR A 273 -24.91 3.85 5.26
CA THR A 273 -25.12 2.49 5.78
C THR A 273 -24.79 2.40 7.28
N ASP A 274 -25.50 3.18 8.09
CA ASP A 274 -25.41 3.25 9.55
C ASP A 274 -26.01 2.04 10.30
N ASN A 275 -26.27 0.93 9.60
CA ASN A 275 -26.72 -0.28 10.28
C ASN A 275 -25.51 -0.97 10.95
N THR A 276 -25.17 -0.50 12.15
CA THR A 276 -24.12 -1.03 13.02
C THR A 276 -24.24 -2.55 13.20
N THR A 277 -25.46 -3.08 13.23
CA THR A 277 -25.73 -4.50 13.41
C THR A 277 -25.42 -5.32 12.18
N ALA A 278 -25.83 -4.85 11.00
CA ALA A 278 -25.47 -5.51 9.75
C ALA A 278 -23.94 -5.56 9.56
N VAL A 279 -23.27 -4.45 9.88
CA VAL A 279 -21.80 -4.37 9.81
C VAL A 279 -21.12 -5.27 10.85
N LEU A 280 -21.62 -5.33 12.09
CA LEU A 280 -21.09 -6.23 13.11
C LEU A 280 -21.31 -7.70 12.76
N ALA A 281 -22.45 -8.06 12.16
CA ALA A 281 -22.72 -9.41 11.69
C ALA A 281 -21.71 -9.86 10.61
N ILE A 282 -21.31 -8.96 9.70
CA ILE A 282 -20.25 -9.20 8.71
C ILE A 282 -18.89 -9.43 9.40
N ALA A 283 -18.65 -8.73 10.52
CA ALA A 283 -17.41 -8.82 11.29
C ALA A 283 -17.36 -10.01 12.27
N ALA A 284 -18.48 -10.67 12.55
CA ALA A 284 -18.59 -11.69 13.60
C ALA A 284 -17.58 -12.83 13.47
N ASN A 285 -17.33 -13.30 12.25
CA ASN A 285 -16.37 -14.38 11.97
C ASN A 285 -14.93 -14.01 12.35
N TYR A 286 -14.57 -12.72 12.29
CA TYR A 286 -13.23 -12.24 12.62
C TYR A 286 -13.03 -12.23 14.13
N PHE A 287 -14.00 -11.72 14.88
CA PHE A 287 -13.97 -11.72 16.34
C PHE A 287 -14.03 -13.14 16.90
N ALA A 288 -14.84 -14.03 16.30
CA ALA A 288 -14.89 -15.44 16.69
C ALA A 288 -13.53 -16.14 16.49
N CYS A 289 -12.89 -15.95 15.33
CA CYS A 289 -11.54 -16.44 15.07
C CYS A 289 -10.52 -15.90 16.09
N ALA A 290 -10.54 -14.60 16.35
CA ALA A 290 -9.64 -13.98 17.32
C ALA A 290 -9.85 -14.52 18.75
N GLN A 291 -11.10 -14.77 19.14
CA GLN A 291 -11.45 -15.35 20.43
C GLN A 291 -10.93 -16.78 20.57
N GLN A 292 -11.11 -17.63 19.55
CA GLN A 292 -10.57 -18.99 19.54
C GLN A 292 -9.04 -18.99 19.73
N LEU A 293 -8.34 -18.08 19.05
CA LEU A 293 -6.89 -17.93 19.17
C LEU A 293 -6.47 -17.45 20.57
N ALA A 294 -7.22 -16.50 21.15
CA ALA A 294 -6.97 -16.02 22.51
C ALA A 294 -7.17 -17.13 23.57
N GLU A 295 -8.19 -17.97 23.39
CA GLU A 295 -8.48 -19.10 24.29
C GLU A 295 -7.40 -20.17 24.19
N GLN A 296 -6.99 -20.55 22.98
CA GLN A 296 -5.89 -21.50 22.76
C GLN A 296 -4.55 -20.97 23.29
N ALA A 297 -4.27 -19.67 23.10
CA ALA A 297 -3.05 -19.07 23.62
C ALA A 297 -3.02 -19.22 25.15
N ARG A 298 -4.10 -18.82 25.85
CA ARG A 298 -4.21 -18.97 27.32
C ARG A 298 -4.12 -20.43 27.80
N ALA A 299 -4.49 -21.40 26.98
CA ALA A 299 -4.46 -22.82 27.31
C ALA A 299 -3.13 -23.52 26.98
N SER A 300 -2.22 -22.87 26.26
CA SER A 300 -0.98 -23.51 25.79
C SER A 300 0.05 -23.67 26.93
N PRO A 301 0.64 -24.86 27.14
CA PRO A 301 1.74 -25.06 28.09
C PRO A 301 2.97 -24.21 27.71
N GLY A 302 3.72 -23.70 28.70
CA GLY A 302 4.75 -22.67 28.48
C GLY A 302 4.21 -21.24 28.37
N PHE A 303 2.90 -21.10 28.51
CA PHE A 303 2.15 -19.85 28.66
C PHE A 303 1.49 -19.81 30.06
N GLU A 304 2.06 -20.51 31.04
CA GLU A 304 1.36 -21.06 32.23
C GLU A 304 1.16 -20.11 33.42
N SER A 305 1.19 -18.81 33.21
CA SER A 305 1.07 -17.85 34.32
C SER A 305 -0.16 -16.92 34.27
N TRP A 306 -1.15 -17.14 33.40
CA TRP A 306 -2.11 -16.10 32.95
C TRP A 306 -3.38 -15.93 33.79
N PRO A 307 -3.85 -14.69 34.09
CA PRO A 307 -5.05 -14.47 34.88
C PRO A 307 -6.26 -14.47 33.95
N THR A 308 -7.19 -15.35 34.23
CA THR A 308 -8.39 -15.55 33.44
C THR A 308 -9.47 -14.53 33.78
N LYS A 309 -9.38 -13.29 33.27
CA LYS A 309 -10.63 -12.57 32.96
C LYS A 309 -11.07 -13.05 31.58
N ARG A 310 -12.17 -13.81 31.51
CA ARG A 310 -12.74 -14.31 30.24
C ARG A 310 -13.38 -13.15 29.47
N TRP A 311 -13.18 -13.09 28.15
CA TRP A 311 -14.18 -12.45 27.27
C TRP A 311 -15.45 -13.28 27.39
N GLY A 312 -16.64 -12.65 27.33
CA GLY A 312 -17.89 -13.39 27.39
C GLY A 312 -17.91 -14.55 26.36
N PRO A 313 -18.62 -15.65 26.64
CA PRO A 313 -18.66 -16.80 25.71
C PRO A 313 -19.15 -16.36 24.33
N ILE A 314 -18.67 -17.03 23.26
CA ILE A 314 -19.09 -16.81 21.85
C ILE A 314 -20.62 -16.79 21.72
N SER A 315 -21.32 -17.56 22.57
CA SER A 315 -22.78 -17.53 22.65
C SER A 315 -23.32 -16.13 22.85
N ARG A 316 -22.72 -15.27 23.69
CA ARG A 316 -23.16 -13.87 23.84
C ARG A 316 -23.01 -13.06 22.56
N LEU A 317 -21.99 -13.30 21.73
CA LEU A 317 -21.90 -12.64 20.43
C LEU A 317 -23.00 -13.13 19.49
N GLN A 318 -23.23 -14.44 19.44
CA GLN A 318 -24.32 -15.01 18.64
C GLN A 318 -25.70 -14.59 19.16
N ASP A 319 -25.84 -14.42 20.47
CA ASP A 319 -27.06 -14.02 21.15
C ASP A 319 -27.27 -12.52 21.07
N SER A 320 -26.22 -11.69 21.08
CA SER A 320 -26.30 -10.27 20.74
C SER A 320 -26.63 -10.07 19.26
N ILE A 321 -26.04 -10.86 18.36
CA ILE A 321 -26.41 -10.84 16.93
C ILE A 321 -27.88 -11.27 16.77
N ARG A 322 -28.32 -12.36 17.45
CA ARG A 322 -29.70 -12.86 17.40
C ARG A 322 -30.70 -11.92 18.05
N ALA A 323 -30.44 -11.43 19.25
CA ALA A 323 -31.31 -10.49 19.97
C ALA A 323 -31.50 -9.21 19.16
N PHE A 324 -30.41 -8.65 18.62
CA PHE A 324 -30.49 -7.43 17.80
C PHE A 324 -31.19 -7.66 16.46
N THR A 325 -31.03 -8.83 15.83
CA THR A 325 -31.78 -9.16 14.60
C THR A 325 -33.26 -9.46 14.86
N THR A 326 -33.63 -9.92 16.05
CA THR A 326 -35.02 -10.22 16.41
C THR A 326 -35.80 -8.96 16.79
N GLU A 327 -35.14 -7.98 17.41
CA GLU A 327 -35.77 -6.73 17.87
C GLU A 327 -36.08 -5.72 16.73
N GLN A 328 -35.49 -5.90 15.54
CA GLN A 328 -35.70 -5.03 14.37
C GLN A 328 -36.57 -5.64 13.26
N GLN A 329 -37.29 -6.74 13.49
CA GLN A 329 -38.43 -7.06 12.62
C GLN A 329 -39.60 -6.16 13.02
N PRO A 330 -39.98 -5.13 12.23
CA PRO A 330 -41.20 -4.40 12.52
C PRO A 330 -42.36 -5.37 12.42
N HIS A 331 -43.09 -5.53 13.52
CA HIS A 331 -44.43 -6.10 13.51
C HIS A 331 -45.35 -5.17 12.71
N HIS A 332 -45.28 -5.24 11.38
CA HIS A 332 -46.36 -4.77 10.52
C HIS A 332 -47.48 -5.78 10.61
N THR A 333 -48.29 -5.66 11.66
CA THR A 333 -49.65 -6.21 11.67
C THR A 333 -50.52 -5.24 10.88
N PRO A 334 -51.08 -5.61 9.72
CA PRO A 334 -52.02 -4.75 9.03
C PRO A 334 -53.32 -4.74 9.83
N GLN A 335 -53.63 -3.63 10.49
CA GLN A 335 -54.98 -3.36 10.98
C GLN A 335 -55.87 -3.07 9.76
N LEU A 336 -56.70 -4.06 9.40
CA LEU A 336 -57.82 -3.88 8.49
C LEU A 336 -58.97 -3.19 9.25
N HIS A 337 -59.32 -1.97 8.87
CA HIS A 337 -60.60 -1.36 9.23
C HIS A 337 -61.71 -1.84 8.28
N PRO A 338 -62.94 -2.07 8.77
CA PRO A 338 -64.05 -2.52 7.96
C PRO A 338 -64.78 -1.31 7.35
N HIS A 339 -64.98 -1.32 6.02
CA HIS A 339 -66.03 -0.52 5.39
C HIS A 339 -66.96 -1.43 4.59
N GLN A 340 -68.24 -1.26 4.88
CA GLN A 340 -69.42 -1.95 4.33
C GLN A 340 -69.86 -1.37 2.97
N HIS A 341 -70.52 -2.26 2.20
CA HIS A 341 -71.52 -2.02 1.12
C HIS A 341 -71.03 -1.46 -0.23
N GLN A 342 -71.49 -1.88 -1.42
CA GLN A 342 -72.51 -2.86 -1.87
C GLN A 342 -72.44 -3.01 -3.41
N HIS A 343 -72.84 -4.20 -3.93
CA HIS A 343 -73.43 -4.54 -5.25
C HIS A 343 -72.61 -4.25 -6.55
N HIS A 344 -72.58 -5.07 -7.62
CA HIS A 344 -73.47 -6.14 -8.08
C HIS A 344 -72.83 -7.00 -9.21
N MET A 345 -73.23 -8.30 -9.26
CA MET A 345 -73.54 -9.15 -10.43
C MET A 345 -72.41 -9.62 -11.38
N GLN A 346 -72.06 -10.93 -11.37
CA GLN A 346 -72.66 -12.07 -12.13
C GLN A 346 -72.17 -12.11 -13.59
N ARG A 347 -71.70 -13.19 -14.24
CA ARG A 347 -71.78 -14.68 -14.22
C ARG A 347 -70.44 -15.20 -14.81
N GLY A 348 -69.98 -16.44 -14.74
CA GLY A 348 -70.51 -17.74 -14.34
C GLY A 348 -69.78 -18.84 -15.13
N SER A 349 -69.48 -19.97 -14.46
CA SER A 349 -69.24 -21.35 -14.99
C SER A 349 -68.08 -21.59 -16.00
N SER A 350 -67.37 -22.71 -16.08
CA SER A 350 -67.26 -24.01 -15.39
C SER A 350 -66.20 -24.85 -16.15
N SER A 351 -65.80 -26.00 -15.56
CA SER A 351 -64.95 -27.12 -16.08
C SER A 351 -63.47 -26.80 -16.33
N GLY A 352 -62.47 -27.49 -15.75
CA GLY A 352 -62.30 -28.95 -15.62
C GLY A 352 -61.90 -29.51 -17.00
N GLY A 353 -60.83 -30.24 -17.27
CA GLY A 353 -59.69 -30.80 -16.56
C GLY A 353 -58.95 -31.69 -17.59
N HIS A 354 -57.67 -31.98 -17.34
CA HIS A 354 -56.82 -33.02 -17.93
C HIS A 354 -56.27 -32.94 -19.37
N HIS A 355 -54.94 -33.20 -19.43
CA HIS A 355 -54.13 -33.97 -20.42
C HIS A 355 -54.22 -33.57 -21.91
N THR A 356 -53.17 -33.47 -22.73
CA THR A 356 -51.87 -34.14 -22.79
C THR A 356 -51.03 -33.44 -23.88
N SER A 357 -49.71 -33.62 -23.81
CA SER A 357 -48.71 -33.67 -24.89
C SER A 357 -49.10 -33.29 -26.33
N GLY A 358 -48.21 -32.55 -27.01
CA GLY A 358 -48.08 -32.68 -28.46
C GLY A 358 -47.51 -31.46 -29.15
N SER A 359 -46.21 -31.53 -29.43
CA SER A 359 -45.48 -30.79 -30.46
C SER A 359 -46.29 -30.42 -31.71
N GLY A 360 -46.12 -29.20 -32.21
CA GLY A 360 -46.62 -28.83 -33.53
C GLY A 360 -46.19 -27.45 -33.96
N TRP A 361 -45.22 -27.39 -34.86
CA TRP A 361 -44.74 -26.20 -35.54
C TRP A 361 -45.87 -25.49 -36.30
N GLY A 362 -45.88 -24.17 -36.27
CA GLY A 362 -46.77 -23.36 -37.11
C GLY A 362 -46.45 -21.87 -37.05
N ARG A 363 -45.59 -21.40 -37.95
CA ARG A 363 -45.72 -20.03 -38.50
C ARG A 363 -46.89 -20.08 -39.49
N PRO A 364 -47.80 -19.09 -39.51
CA PRO A 364 -47.57 -17.83 -40.22
C PRO A 364 -48.13 -16.63 -39.41
N GLY A 365 -47.74 -15.38 -39.65
CA GLY A 365 -48.00 -14.68 -40.89
C GLY A 365 -47.88 -13.18 -40.66
N ARG A 366 -47.59 -12.50 -41.76
CA ARG A 366 -47.44 -11.05 -41.90
C ARG A 366 -48.71 -10.30 -41.46
N GLY A 367 -48.51 -9.16 -40.83
CA GLY A 367 -49.49 -8.07 -40.73
C GLY A 367 -48.73 -6.75 -40.71
N GLY A 368 -48.85 -5.99 -41.80
CA GLY A 368 -48.13 -4.74 -42.02
C GLY A 368 -48.81 -3.50 -41.45
N GLY A 369 -48.16 -2.36 -41.67
CA GLY A 369 -48.60 -1.02 -41.35
C GLY A 369 -47.44 -0.26 -40.69
N GLY A 370 -46.82 0.78 -41.27
CA GLY A 370 -47.23 1.66 -42.36
C GLY A 370 -47.02 3.09 -41.87
N GLY A 371 -46.12 3.82 -42.52
CA GLY A 371 -45.90 5.27 -42.37
C GLY A 371 -44.97 5.65 -41.20
N GLY A 372 -43.97 6.50 -41.35
CA GLY A 372 -43.59 7.39 -42.45
C GLY A 372 -42.89 8.62 -41.86
N GLY A 373 -41.81 9.07 -42.50
CA GLY A 373 -41.34 10.45 -42.37
C GLY A 373 -39.94 10.64 -41.78
N GLY A 374 -39.09 11.31 -42.56
CA GLY A 374 -38.21 12.35 -42.01
C GLY A 374 -36.72 12.04 -41.98
N ALA A 375 -36.01 12.55 -42.98
CA ALA A 375 -34.57 12.52 -43.13
C ALA A 375 -33.80 13.25 -42.01
N SER A 376 -32.62 12.73 -41.64
CA SER A 376 -31.38 13.54 -41.58
C SER A 376 -30.14 12.64 -41.44
N HIS A 377 -29.30 12.67 -42.46
CA HIS A 377 -27.92 12.20 -42.40
C HIS A 377 -27.09 13.18 -41.54
N ARG A 378 -26.43 12.69 -40.48
CA ARG A 378 -25.12 13.22 -40.04
C ARG A 378 -24.39 12.25 -39.07
N SER A 379 -23.24 11.78 -39.56
CA SER A 379 -22.00 11.44 -38.85
C SER A 379 -22.07 10.69 -37.49
N ARG A 380 -21.86 9.38 -37.53
CA ARG A 380 -21.22 8.60 -36.44
C ARG A 380 -20.01 7.84 -36.98
N ARG A 381 -18.84 8.47 -36.90
CA ARG A 381 -17.53 7.79 -36.90
C ARG A 381 -16.65 8.50 -35.87
N ARG A 382 -16.66 8.02 -34.64
CA ARG A 382 -15.62 8.26 -33.62
C ARG A 382 -15.97 7.48 -32.36
N ARG A 383 -15.52 6.23 -32.29
CA ARG A 383 -15.27 5.41 -31.10
C ARG A 383 -14.76 4.09 -31.65
N ASP A 384 -13.43 3.92 -31.61
CA ASP A 384 -12.70 2.65 -31.86
C ASP A 384 -11.17 2.85 -31.83
N ARG A 385 -10.64 4.06 -31.67
CA ARG A 385 -9.19 4.32 -31.61
C ARG A 385 -8.51 4.04 -30.25
N GLY A 386 -9.24 3.60 -29.23
CA GLY A 386 -8.69 3.41 -27.89
C GLY A 386 -8.01 2.06 -27.65
N SER A 387 -8.51 0.98 -28.25
CA SER A 387 -8.01 -0.39 -28.01
C SER A 387 -6.84 -0.78 -28.91
N ALA A 388 -6.72 -0.17 -30.09
CA ALA A 388 -5.67 -0.52 -31.06
C ALA A 388 -4.26 -0.10 -30.59
N LEU A 389 -4.13 1.05 -29.91
CA LEU A 389 -2.82 1.55 -29.46
C LEU A 389 -2.19 0.67 -28.37
N ALA A 390 -2.99 0.14 -27.44
CA ALA A 390 -2.50 -0.80 -26.42
C ALA A 390 -2.06 -2.14 -27.04
N SER A 391 -2.71 -2.60 -28.10
CA SER A 391 -2.34 -3.84 -28.79
C SER A 391 -1.06 -3.75 -29.62
N GLU A 392 -0.77 -2.57 -30.19
CA GLU A 392 0.45 -2.32 -30.98
C GLU A 392 1.69 -2.21 -30.07
N GLU A 393 1.56 -1.55 -28.92
CA GLU A 393 2.63 -1.41 -27.93
C GLU A 393 2.95 -2.76 -27.25
N ALA A 394 1.92 -3.57 -26.94
CA ALA A 394 2.10 -4.94 -26.49
C ALA A 394 2.73 -5.85 -27.58
N ALA A 395 2.45 -5.61 -28.86
CA ALA A 395 3.08 -6.33 -29.97
C ALA A 395 4.56 -5.92 -30.17
N ALA A 396 4.91 -4.65 -29.95
CA ALA A 396 6.30 -4.18 -29.95
C ALA A 396 7.11 -4.82 -28.81
N LEU A 397 6.52 -4.93 -27.61
CA LEU A 397 7.10 -5.69 -26.51
C LEU A 397 7.23 -7.19 -26.87
N ARG A 398 6.21 -7.82 -27.46
CA ARG A 398 6.33 -9.23 -27.91
C ARG A 398 7.44 -9.43 -28.97
N GLY A 399 7.58 -8.50 -29.90
CA GLY A 399 8.54 -8.56 -31.00
C GLY A 399 9.99 -8.30 -30.57
N GLY A 400 10.20 -7.36 -29.63
CA GLY A 400 11.51 -7.02 -29.10
C GLY A 400 12.12 -8.13 -28.23
N TRP A 401 11.28 -8.82 -27.46
CA TRP A 401 11.72 -9.87 -26.55
C TRP A 401 12.01 -11.21 -27.26
N ARG A 402 11.30 -11.54 -28.34
CA ARG A 402 11.53 -12.78 -29.11
C ARG A 402 12.70 -12.70 -30.10
N ARG A 403 12.94 -11.54 -30.74
CA ARG A 403 14.01 -11.44 -31.75
C ARG A 403 15.42 -11.53 -31.15
N ARG A 404 15.64 -10.99 -29.96
CA ARG A 404 17.00 -10.93 -29.37
C ARG A 404 17.44 -12.15 -28.56
N ALA A 405 16.52 -12.89 -27.93
CA ALA A 405 16.87 -14.15 -27.27
C ALA A 405 17.37 -15.23 -28.26
N VAL A 406 17.02 -15.12 -29.55
CA VAL A 406 17.51 -16.00 -30.62
C VAL A 406 18.84 -15.50 -31.19
N GLU A 407 19.08 -14.19 -31.22
CA GLU A 407 20.35 -13.60 -31.68
C GLU A 407 21.49 -13.77 -30.66
N GLU A 408 21.20 -13.70 -29.36
CA GLU A 408 22.22 -13.89 -28.30
C GLU A 408 22.59 -15.36 -28.06
N ALA A 409 21.71 -16.31 -28.37
CA ALA A 409 22.02 -17.74 -28.33
C ALA A 409 22.90 -18.22 -29.50
N GLY A 410 23.02 -17.42 -30.57
CA GLY A 410 23.79 -17.75 -31.77
C GLY A 410 25.20 -17.15 -31.83
N ALA A 411 25.56 -16.24 -30.92
CA ALA A 411 26.82 -15.48 -31.00
C ALA A 411 27.91 -15.93 -30.01
N ALA A 412 27.65 -16.92 -29.15
CA ALA A 412 28.64 -17.46 -28.23
C ALA A 412 29.36 -18.68 -28.84
N GLY A 413 30.29 -18.42 -29.76
CA GLY A 413 31.16 -19.48 -30.28
C GLY A 413 32.07 -19.05 -31.43
N ALA A 414 33.12 -18.28 -31.16
CA ALA A 414 34.43 -18.38 -31.83
C ALA A 414 35.44 -17.33 -31.27
N GLU A 415 36.45 -17.87 -30.57
CA GLU A 415 37.89 -17.52 -30.57
C GLU A 415 38.42 -16.07 -30.41
N ALA A 416 39.38 -15.93 -29.49
CA ALA A 416 40.38 -14.85 -29.36
C ALA A 416 41.63 -15.16 -30.24
N PRO A 417 42.78 -14.43 -30.22
CA PRO A 417 43.15 -13.15 -29.58
C PRO A 417 43.93 -12.17 -30.52
N GLY A 418 44.21 -10.93 -30.07
CA GLY A 418 45.25 -10.10 -30.75
C GLY A 418 45.30 -8.59 -30.44
N VAL A 419 46.23 -8.21 -29.56
CA VAL A 419 47.19 -7.07 -29.59
C VAL A 419 46.85 -5.73 -30.30
N GLY A 420 46.91 -4.63 -29.53
CA GLY A 420 47.71 -3.44 -29.86
C GLY A 420 47.04 -2.17 -30.41
N GLY A 421 47.36 -1.02 -29.79
CA GLY A 421 47.65 0.21 -30.56
C GLY A 421 46.68 1.41 -30.49
N SER A 422 47.02 2.35 -29.61
CA SER A 422 46.85 3.82 -29.61
C SER A 422 46.32 4.56 -30.86
N ALA A 423 45.43 5.56 -30.65
CA ALA A 423 45.43 6.95 -31.18
C ALA A 423 44.03 7.58 -31.00
N VAL A 424 43.82 8.58 -30.13
CA VAL A 424 43.83 10.03 -30.39
C VAL A 424 43.05 10.47 -31.64
N ALA A 425 41.90 11.12 -31.42
CA ALA A 425 41.35 12.13 -32.32
C ALA A 425 40.47 13.12 -31.54
N GLU A 426 41.04 14.29 -31.24
CA GLU A 426 40.29 15.51 -30.93
C GLU A 426 39.50 15.96 -32.16
N ALA A 427 38.22 16.24 -32.00
CA ALA A 427 37.43 16.98 -32.99
C ALA A 427 36.97 18.32 -32.38
N ARG A 428 37.69 19.38 -32.75
CA ARG A 428 37.24 20.78 -32.70
C ARG A 428 36.02 20.94 -33.62
N LEU A 429 34.96 21.56 -33.10
CA LEU A 429 33.93 22.19 -33.92
C LEU A 429 33.84 23.67 -33.56
N VAL A 430 34.11 24.49 -34.57
CA VAL A 430 33.95 25.94 -34.64
C VAL A 430 32.56 26.22 -35.21
N GLY A 431 31.87 27.21 -34.65
CA GLY A 431 31.20 28.22 -35.48
C GLY A 431 29.68 28.37 -35.34
N GLN A 432 29.31 29.64 -35.11
CA GLN A 432 28.04 30.33 -35.42
C GLN A 432 26.88 30.06 -34.43
N GLY A 433 26.29 31.05 -33.73
CA GLY A 433 26.26 32.49 -33.92
C GLY A 433 24.93 32.94 -34.53
N GLN A 434 23.88 33.10 -33.70
CA GLN A 434 22.73 33.96 -34.02
C GLN A 434 22.16 34.58 -32.74
N GLY A 435 22.06 35.91 -32.74
CA GLY A 435 21.40 36.69 -31.70
C GLY A 435 19.95 37.05 -32.05
N GLN A 436 19.42 38.01 -31.28
CA GLN A 436 18.07 38.60 -31.32
C GLN A 436 17.01 37.77 -30.56
N ARG A 437 16.13 38.32 -29.70
CA ARG A 437 15.67 39.70 -29.47
C ARG A 437 15.08 39.78 -28.05
N SER A 438 15.33 40.89 -27.38
CA SER A 438 14.54 41.35 -26.24
C SER A 438 13.15 41.80 -26.70
N VAL A 439 12.10 41.36 -26.02
CA VAL A 439 10.80 42.04 -26.01
C VAL A 439 10.33 42.12 -24.57
N GLY A 440 10.21 43.36 -24.09
CA GLY A 440 9.61 43.70 -22.80
C GLY A 440 8.08 43.75 -22.87
N GLY A 441 7.48 43.73 -21.69
CA GLY A 441 6.04 43.81 -21.45
C GLY A 441 5.68 42.77 -20.38
N GLY A 442 5.16 43.09 -19.20
CA GLY A 442 4.48 44.29 -18.74
C GLY A 442 3.32 43.80 -17.88
N GLY A 443 3.39 44.05 -16.57
CA GLY A 443 2.26 44.13 -15.65
C GLY A 443 1.49 42.84 -15.30
N ARG A 444 1.53 42.45 -14.01
CA ARG A 444 0.46 42.75 -13.05
C ARG A 444 0.78 42.10 -11.69
N SER A 445 0.84 42.96 -10.67
CA SER A 445 0.95 42.60 -9.27
C SER A 445 -0.30 41.86 -8.78
N MET A 446 -0.10 40.79 -8.01
CA MET A 446 -1.10 40.25 -7.10
C MET A 446 -0.59 40.44 -5.67
N ALA A 447 -1.47 40.99 -4.85
CA ALA A 447 -1.21 41.53 -3.53
C ALA A 447 -0.66 40.50 -2.54
N GLN A 448 0.38 40.92 -1.80
CA GLN A 448 0.79 40.31 -0.53
C GLN A 448 -0.25 40.63 0.53
N ALA A 449 -0.83 39.58 1.12
CA ALA A 449 -1.56 39.68 2.37
C ALA A 449 -0.55 39.71 3.54
N GLN A 450 -0.55 40.80 4.29
CA GLN A 450 0.12 40.90 5.59
C GLN A 450 -0.65 40.07 6.64
N PRO A 451 0.02 39.34 7.55
CA PRO A 451 -0.56 38.97 8.82
C PRO A 451 -0.34 40.09 9.85
N GLY A 452 -1.42 40.42 10.55
CA GLY A 452 -1.49 41.49 11.54
C GLY A 452 -0.70 41.22 12.83
N ASN A 453 -0.18 42.32 13.35
CA ASN A 453 0.38 42.48 14.70
C ASN A 453 -0.65 42.15 15.79
N THR A 454 -0.26 41.32 16.75
CA THR A 454 -0.74 41.42 18.14
C THR A 454 0.46 41.54 19.08
N THR A 455 0.56 42.69 19.70
CA THR A 455 1.52 43.07 20.74
C THR A 455 0.97 42.72 22.13
N ALA A 456 1.77 42.03 22.95
CA ALA A 456 1.81 42.13 24.43
C ALA A 456 3.08 41.41 24.89
N ALA A 457 4.18 42.13 25.17
CA ALA A 457 4.56 42.66 26.48
C ALA A 457 4.96 41.57 27.49
N GLY A 458 6.24 41.54 27.87
CA GLY A 458 6.77 40.65 28.90
C GLY A 458 8.30 40.50 28.89
N SER A 459 9.02 41.60 29.01
CA SER A 459 10.47 41.65 29.21
C SER A 459 10.86 41.36 30.66
N ALA A 460 11.80 40.44 30.88
CA ALA A 460 12.67 40.45 32.05
C ALA A 460 14.09 39.99 31.64
N ALA A 461 15.05 40.84 31.94
CA ALA A 461 16.46 40.73 31.59
C ALA A 461 17.27 40.08 32.71
N ALA A 462 18.33 39.36 32.32
CA ALA A 462 19.61 39.22 33.04
C ALA A 462 20.61 38.65 32.00
N ALA A 463 21.58 39.42 31.48
CA ALA A 463 22.91 39.63 32.07
C ALA A 463 23.49 38.33 32.66
N GLY A 464 24.59 37.73 32.21
CA GLY A 464 25.71 38.16 31.38
C GLY A 464 26.94 37.44 31.97
N ALA A 465 27.73 36.72 31.17
CA ALA A 465 29.09 36.32 31.55
C ALA A 465 29.82 35.72 30.34
N THR A 466 30.78 36.48 29.84
CA THR A 466 31.85 36.08 28.92
C THR A 466 33.08 35.65 29.72
N ALA A 467 33.61 34.46 29.46
CA ALA A 467 35.01 34.00 29.62
C ALA A 467 35.01 32.46 29.50
N GLY A 468 35.95 31.77 28.91
CA GLY A 468 37.22 32.13 28.31
C GLY A 468 37.72 30.95 27.47
N VAL A 469 38.60 31.27 26.53
CA VAL A 469 39.29 30.32 25.66
C VAL A 469 40.35 29.61 26.48
N GLY A 470 40.31 28.28 26.51
CA GLY A 470 41.36 27.43 27.07
C GLY A 470 41.60 26.24 26.14
N GLU A 471 42.79 26.19 25.56
CA GLU A 471 43.35 25.01 24.88
C GLU A 471 43.36 23.79 25.83
N PRO A 472 43.36 22.57 25.27
CA PRO A 472 44.02 21.46 25.94
C PRO A 472 45.22 20.97 25.14
N ALA A 473 46.33 20.93 25.86
CA ALA A 473 47.58 20.30 25.52
C ALA A 473 47.42 18.79 25.26
N LEU A 474 48.27 18.30 24.36
CA LEU A 474 48.57 16.90 24.11
C LEU A 474 49.11 16.23 25.39
N GLY A 475 48.36 15.27 25.92
CA GLY A 475 48.78 14.39 27.01
C GLY A 475 48.74 12.92 26.59
N LEU A 476 49.91 12.35 26.32
CA LEU A 476 50.17 10.92 26.28
C LEU A 476 50.01 10.34 27.70
N GLY A 477 49.21 9.29 27.87
CA GLY A 477 49.15 8.59 29.16
C GLY A 477 48.12 7.47 29.29
N VAL A 478 48.64 6.24 29.18
CA VAL A 478 48.26 5.03 29.94
C VAL A 478 46.89 4.38 29.67
N ALA A 479 46.98 3.16 29.13
CA ALA A 479 45.88 2.21 28.98
C ALA A 479 45.23 1.87 30.34
N ALA A 480 43.97 2.27 30.52
CA ALA A 480 43.11 1.78 31.58
C ALA A 480 42.37 0.53 31.10
N GLY A 481 42.52 -0.57 31.84
CA GLY A 481 41.86 -1.85 31.58
C GLY A 481 40.34 -1.72 31.60
N ALA A 482 39.69 -2.25 30.56
CA ALA A 482 38.26 -2.41 30.51
C ALA A 482 37.83 -3.50 31.51
N THR A 483 37.31 -3.09 32.67
CA THR A 483 36.50 -3.97 33.52
C THR A 483 35.20 -4.26 32.78
N ALA A 484 35.08 -5.47 32.25
CA ALA A 484 33.83 -6.01 31.75
C ALA A 484 32.83 -6.07 32.92
N THR A 485 31.93 -5.08 33.00
CA THR A 485 30.72 -5.18 33.80
C THR A 485 29.92 -6.36 33.23
N ALA A 486 29.90 -7.45 33.99
CA ALA A 486 29.04 -8.60 33.72
C ALA A 486 27.61 -8.11 33.65
N THR A 487 27.07 -8.01 32.43
CA THR A 487 25.64 -7.82 32.20
C THR A 487 24.95 -9.01 32.82
N THR A 488 24.43 -8.84 34.04
CA THR A 488 23.60 -9.84 34.69
C THR A 488 22.42 -10.10 33.78
N THR A 489 22.44 -11.24 33.09
CA THR A 489 21.27 -11.77 32.38
C THR A 489 20.13 -11.75 33.39
N PRO A 490 19.04 -10.99 33.14
CA PRO A 490 17.96 -10.90 34.10
C PRO A 490 17.46 -12.32 34.36
N THR A 491 17.70 -12.81 35.57
CA THR A 491 17.13 -14.04 36.11
C THR A 491 15.65 -14.02 35.77
N ALA A 492 15.15 -15.07 35.12
CA ALA A 492 13.78 -15.20 34.64
C ALA A 492 12.79 -14.89 35.77
N ALA A 493 12.46 -13.61 35.94
CA ALA A 493 11.51 -13.13 36.91
C ALA A 493 10.20 -13.83 36.60
N ALA A 494 9.61 -14.45 37.63
CA ALA A 494 8.39 -15.25 37.56
C ALA A 494 7.45 -14.65 36.52
N ALA A 495 7.42 -15.27 35.34
CA ALA A 495 6.85 -14.68 34.15
C ALA A 495 5.38 -14.49 34.45
N GLY A 496 4.96 -13.27 34.79
CA GLY A 496 3.57 -12.99 35.06
C GLY A 496 2.76 -13.28 33.81
N ALA A 497 1.62 -13.90 34.04
CA ALA A 497 0.38 -13.59 33.40
C ALA A 497 0.41 -12.49 32.32
N ARG A 498 0.66 -12.82 31.06
CA ARG A 498 0.46 -11.79 30.03
C ARG A 498 -1.04 -11.56 29.86
N GLU A 499 -1.41 -10.36 29.49
CA GLU A 499 -2.80 -10.05 29.19
C GLU A 499 -3.03 -10.15 27.68
N VAL A 500 -4.19 -10.66 27.27
CA VAL A 500 -4.59 -10.69 25.85
C VAL A 500 -5.41 -9.45 25.52
N TYR A 501 -4.96 -8.70 24.52
CA TYR A 501 -5.65 -7.56 23.93
C TYR A 501 -5.96 -7.81 22.46
N PHE A 502 -6.99 -7.14 21.96
CA PHE A 502 -7.42 -7.19 20.57
C PHE A 502 -7.26 -5.81 19.95
N PHE A 503 -6.44 -5.67 18.92
CA PHE A 503 -6.24 -4.39 18.24
C PHE A 503 -7.04 -4.35 16.94
N LEU A 504 -8.11 -3.56 16.91
CA LEU A 504 -9.01 -3.50 15.75
C LEU A 504 -8.60 -2.38 14.79
N VAL A 505 -8.32 -2.75 13.55
CA VAL A 505 -8.11 -1.84 12.42
C VAL A 505 -9.18 -2.07 11.38
N THR A 506 -10.03 -1.06 11.16
CA THR A 506 -11.09 -1.13 10.15
C THR A 506 -11.34 0.24 9.55
N ASP A 507 -11.82 0.24 8.30
CA ASP A 507 -12.20 1.38 7.49
C ASP A 507 -13.67 1.78 7.65
N SER A 508 -14.33 1.34 8.72
CA SER A 508 -15.74 1.64 8.99
C SER A 508 -15.93 2.20 10.38
N ALA A 509 -16.31 3.48 10.46
CA ALA A 509 -16.67 4.13 11.71
C ALA A 509 -17.83 3.40 12.41
N ALA A 510 -18.84 2.95 11.65
CA ALA A 510 -19.94 2.15 12.16
C ALA A 510 -19.46 0.83 12.79
N LEU A 511 -18.48 0.15 12.18
CA LEU A 511 -17.89 -1.06 12.77
C LEU A 511 -17.09 -0.75 14.04
N ARG A 512 -16.31 0.34 14.06
CA ARG A 512 -15.57 0.77 15.26
C ARG A 512 -16.54 0.96 16.43
N LYS A 513 -17.60 1.74 16.22
CA LYS A 513 -18.64 2.00 17.22
C LYS A 513 -19.33 0.71 17.68
N ALA A 514 -19.76 -0.13 16.75
CA ALA A 514 -20.43 -1.39 17.08
C ALA A 514 -19.52 -2.35 17.87
N ALA A 515 -18.25 -2.47 17.48
CA ALA A 515 -17.28 -3.28 18.17
C ALA A 515 -16.97 -2.74 19.57
N GLN A 516 -16.86 -1.43 19.73
CA GLN A 516 -16.68 -0.81 21.04
C GLN A 516 -17.84 -1.11 21.98
N GLN A 517 -19.07 -1.00 21.49
CA GLN A 517 -20.26 -1.33 22.28
C GLN A 517 -20.32 -2.81 22.67
N ALA A 518 -19.98 -3.71 21.74
CA ALA A 518 -20.05 -5.16 21.96
C ALA A 518 -18.88 -5.72 22.79
N PHE A 519 -17.68 -5.16 22.63
CA PHE A 519 -16.43 -5.76 23.11
C PHE A 519 -15.50 -4.81 23.88
N GLY A 520 -15.81 -3.51 23.94
CA GLY A 520 -15.01 -2.52 24.68
C GLY A 520 -15.09 -2.71 26.20
N GLY A 521 -16.10 -3.43 26.70
CA GLY A 521 -16.24 -3.79 28.10
C GLY A 521 -15.01 -4.52 28.63
N GLY A 522 -14.32 -3.92 29.61
CA GLY A 522 -13.13 -4.50 30.24
C GLY A 522 -11.79 -4.07 29.63
N GLY A 523 -11.77 -3.10 28.71
CA GLY A 523 -10.54 -2.42 28.27
C GLY A 523 -9.57 -3.28 27.44
N ARG A 524 -10.07 -4.39 26.87
CA ARG A 524 -9.25 -5.34 26.09
C ARG A 524 -9.32 -5.14 24.59
N LEU A 525 -10.35 -4.47 24.10
CA LEU A 525 -10.40 -4.00 22.72
C LEU A 525 -9.63 -2.68 22.65
N LEU A 526 -8.52 -2.68 21.92
CA LEU A 526 -7.74 -1.51 21.57
C LEU A 526 -8.31 -0.96 20.26
N LEU A 527 -8.92 0.21 20.33
CA LEU A 527 -9.62 0.84 19.22
C LEU A 527 -9.32 2.33 19.21
N ALA A 528 -8.84 2.84 18.08
CA ALA A 528 -8.64 4.27 17.90
C ALA A 528 -9.97 4.92 17.47
N GLU A 529 -10.71 5.47 18.42
CA GLU A 529 -12.01 6.11 18.13
C GLU A 529 -11.84 7.47 17.46
N ASP A 530 -10.81 8.22 17.85
CA ASP A 530 -10.59 9.61 17.40
C ASP A 530 -9.69 9.75 16.18
N ILE A 531 -9.23 8.62 15.62
CA ILE A 531 -8.37 8.64 14.43
C ILE A 531 -9.21 8.75 13.17
N ILE A 532 -8.81 9.69 12.32
CA ILE A 532 -9.43 9.96 11.04
C ILE A 532 -9.36 8.71 10.16
N LEU A 533 -10.54 8.21 9.78
CA LEU A 533 -10.67 7.16 8.78
C LEU A 533 -10.63 7.76 7.38
N ASP A 534 -9.75 7.24 6.53
CA ASP A 534 -9.70 7.68 5.15
C ASP A 534 -9.37 6.53 4.19
N HIS A 535 -9.97 6.61 3.00
CA HIS A 535 -9.56 5.80 1.88
C HIS A 535 -8.46 6.55 1.14
N VAL A 536 -7.21 6.33 1.55
CA VAL A 536 -6.06 7.00 0.94
C VAL A 536 -5.92 6.61 -0.53
N GLN A 537 -6.47 7.46 -1.39
CA GLN A 537 -6.36 7.47 -2.85
C GLN A 537 -6.05 8.91 -3.29
N ASP A 538 -5.96 9.18 -4.60
CA ASP A 538 -5.60 10.51 -5.12
C ASP A 538 -6.45 11.66 -4.57
N GLN A 539 -7.70 11.38 -4.19
CA GLN A 539 -8.67 12.32 -3.62
C GLN A 539 -9.11 11.91 -2.20
N SER A 540 -8.17 11.66 -1.30
CA SER A 540 -8.52 11.36 0.10
C SER A 540 -9.27 12.54 0.73
N HIS A 541 -10.33 12.24 1.48
CA HIS A 541 -11.24 13.26 2.03
C HIS A 541 -10.58 14.13 3.10
N HIS A 542 -9.58 13.58 3.78
CA HIS A 542 -8.90 14.21 4.91
C HIS A 542 -7.43 14.55 4.61
N GLY A 543 -7.03 14.54 3.33
CA GLY A 543 -5.71 14.95 2.87
C GLY A 543 -4.56 14.27 3.61
N GLN A 544 -3.60 15.07 4.07
CA GLN A 544 -2.40 14.57 4.77
C GLN A 544 -2.72 13.85 6.09
N ALA A 545 -3.73 14.31 6.84
CA ALA A 545 -4.09 13.70 8.11
C ALA A 545 -4.66 12.28 7.94
N GLY A 546 -5.46 12.06 6.90
CA GLY A 546 -5.93 10.72 6.53
C GLY A 546 -4.78 9.79 6.13
N LEU A 547 -3.78 10.31 5.42
CA LEU A 547 -2.57 9.55 5.09
C LEU A 547 -1.72 9.23 6.36
N HIS A 548 -1.56 10.17 7.30
CA HIS A 548 -0.88 9.94 8.58
C HIS A 548 -1.54 8.80 9.37
N ALA A 549 -2.88 8.85 9.50
CA ALA A 549 -3.66 7.82 10.17
C ALA A 549 -3.47 6.45 9.50
N ALA A 550 -3.63 6.38 8.18
CA ALA A 550 -3.48 5.11 7.45
C ALA A 550 -2.04 4.59 7.46
N ALA A 551 -1.02 5.44 7.46
CA ALA A 551 0.38 5.00 7.55
C ALA A 551 0.71 4.43 8.93
N SER A 552 0.28 5.13 9.99
CA SER A 552 0.52 4.72 11.38
C SER A 552 -0.26 3.46 11.75
N GLU A 553 -1.56 3.35 11.41
CA GLU A 553 -2.36 2.14 11.66
C GLU A 553 -1.75 0.90 10.98
N LEU A 554 -1.28 1.03 9.73
CA LEU A 554 -0.67 -0.07 8.97
C LEU A 554 0.57 -0.60 9.69
N TRP A 555 1.43 0.31 10.14
CA TRP A 555 2.66 -0.05 10.82
C TRP A 555 2.42 -0.60 12.22
N LEU A 556 1.54 0.05 13.01
CA LEU A 556 1.17 -0.40 14.36
C LEU A 556 0.48 -1.76 14.34
N PHE A 557 -0.30 -2.06 13.29
CA PHE A 557 -0.88 -3.39 13.10
C PHE A 557 0.19 -4.48 13.00
N GLY A 558 1.35 -4.16 12.41
CA GLY A 558 2.51 -5.04 12.36
C GLY A 558 3.19 -5.30 13.71
N GLN A 559 2.80 -4.60 14.78
CA GLN A 559 3.28 -4.87 16.15
C GLN A 559 2.50 -5.99 16.85
N ALA A 560 1.34 -6.40 16.30
CA ALA A 560 0.58 -7.50 16.86
C ALA A 560 1.33 -8.84 16.71
N HIS A 561 1.03 -9.78 17.61
CA HIS A 561 1.67 -11.11 17.65
C HIS A 561 0.96 -12.11 16.73
N ILE A 562 -0.35 -11.94 16.59
CA ILE A 562 -1.25 -12.77 15.79
C ILE A 562 -2.13 -11.82 14.98
N HIS A 563 -2.41 -12.16 13.72
CA HIS A 563 -3.17 -11.30 12.81
C HIS A 563 -4.37 -12.04 12.24
N VAL A 564 -5.57 -11.54 12.48
CA VAL A 564 -6.80 -11.97 11.80
C VAL A 564 -7.15 -10.91 10.77
N VAL A 565 -7.12 -11.24 9.48
CA VAL A 565 -7.21 -10.25 8.40
C VAL A 565 -8.26 -10.63 7.36
N THR A 566 -8.91 -9.64 6.75
CA THR A 566 -9.76 -9.88 5.59
C THR A 566 -8.94 -10.41 4.42
N VAL A 567 -9.31 -11.58 3.89
CA VAL A 567 -8.63 -12.20 2.72
C VAL A 567 -8.56 -11.25 1.52
N LYS A 568 -9.45 -10.28 1.37
CA LYS A 568 -9.39 -9.33 0.24
C LYS A 568 -8.67 -8.01 0.55
N SER A 569 -8.11 -7.86 1.75
CA SER A 569 -7.47 -6.62 2.19
C SER A 569 -5.95 -6.68 1.99
N ALA A 570 -5.45 -5.91 1.03
CA ALA A 570 -4.00 -5.68 0.90
C ALA A 570 -3.44 -4.98 2.15
N TYR A 571 -4.23 -4.12 2.78
CA TYR A 571 -3.84 -3.36 3.97
C TYR A 571 -3.55 -4.26 5.17
N GLY A 572 -4.47 -5.17 5.51
CA GLY A 572 -4.27 -6.10 6.62
C GLY A 572 -3.10 -7.07 6.36
N ARG A 573 -2.98 -7.58 5.13
CA ARG A 573 -1.85 -8.45 4.76
C ARG A 573 -0.52 -7.73 4.85
N LEU A 574 -0.40 -6.54 4.27
CA LEU A 574 0.84 -5.79 4.26
C LEU A 574 1.27 -5.44 5.68
N GLY A 575 0.35 -4.93 6.51
CA GLY A 575 0.65 -4.65 7.92
C GLY A 575 1.12 -5.88 8.69
N ALA A 576 0.44 -7.02 8.53
CA ALA A 576 0.82 -8.28 9.17
C ALA A 576 2.20 -8.79 8.71
N LEU A 577 2.46 -8.79 7.41
CA LEU A 577 3.72 -9.30 6.83
C LEU A 577 4.91 -8.35 7.02
N ALA A 578 4.67 -7.07 7.27
CA ALA A 578 5.71 -6.07 7.49
C ALA A 578 6.26 -6.04 8.92
N GLY A 579 5.60 -6.71 9.89
CA GLY A 579 5.98 -6.71 11.30
C GLY A 579 7.40 -7.23 11.57
N ALA A 580 7.96 -6.92 12.75
CA ALA A 580 9.31 -7.39 13.13
C ALA A 580 9.40 -8.93 13.21
N ARG A 581 8.31 -9.56 13.62
CA ARG A 581 8.25 -10.98 13.99
C ARG A 581 7.69 -11.84 12.86
N THR A 582 7.97 -13.13 12.89
CA THR A 582 7.33 -14.10 11.99
C THR A 582 5.82 -14.08 12.22
N PRO A 583 5.01 -13.66 11.23
CA PRO A 583 3.61 -13.37 11.47
C PRO A 583 2.78 -14.66 11.50
N ARG A 584 1.86 -14.75 12.45
CA ARG A 584 0.79 -15.77 12.46
C ARG A 584 -0.48 -15.15 11.89
N VAL A 585 -0.73 -15.36 10.61
CA VAL A 585 -1.83 -14.70 9.89
C VAL A 585 -2.98 -15.68 9.64
N TYR A 586 -4.21 -15.21 9.86
CA TYR A 586 -5.45 -15.93 9.67
C TYR A 586 -6.38 -15.11 8.78
N GLY A 587 -6.49 -15.52 7.53
CA GLY A 587 -7.39 -14.95 6.54
C GLY A 587 -8.83 -15.37 6.79
N VAL A 588 -9.71 -14.40 7.03
CA VAL A 588 -11.14 -14.63 7.20
C VAL A 588 -11.90 -14.02 6.00
N GLY A 589 -12.86 -14.78 5.48
CA GLY A 589 -13.78 -14.32 4.44
C GLY A 589 -15.08 -13.80 5.06
N PHE A 590 -15.72 -12.80 4.45
CA PHE A 590 -16.95 -12.18 4.99
C PHE A 590 -18.09 -13.16 5.29
N HIS A 591 -18.24 -14.20 4.47
CA HIS A 591 -19.36 -15.15 4.57
C HIS A 591 -18.90 -16.59 4.79
N ALA A 592 -17.61 -16.76 5.13
CA ALA A 592 -17.03 -18.06 5.36
C ALA A 592 -16.59 -18.11 6.83
N PRO A 593 -17.41 -18.70 7.73
CA PRO A 593 -16.93 -18.96 9.08
C PRO A 593 -15.65 -19.80 8.98
N ARG A 594 -14.67 -19.46 9.80
CA ARG A 594 -13.38 -20.12 9.86
C ARG A 594 -13.13 -20.54 11.29
N GLU A 595 -12.79 -21.80 11.48
CA GLU A 595 -12.19 -22.26 12.72
C GLU A 595 -10.70 -21.93 12.70
N CYS A 596 -10.25 -21.22 13.74
CA CYS A 596 -8.88 -20.73 13.85
C CYS A 596 -8.12 -21.50 14.92
N TRP A 597 -6.98 -22.07 14.52
CA TRP A 597 -6.12 -22.88 15.37
C TRP A 597 -4.75 -22.22 15.53
N LEU A 598 -4.26 -22.06 16.75
CA LEU A 598 -3.06 -21.27 17.07
C LEU A 598 -1.78 -21.82 16.39
N ASP A 599 -1.75 -23.12 16.12
CA ASP A 599 -0.69 -23.88 15.45
C ASP A 599 -0.89 -24.02 13.93
N ARG A 600 -2.02 -23.53 13.38
CA ARG A 600 -2.34 -23.57 11.94
C ARG A 600 -2.60 -22.18 11.35
N PRO A 601 -1.63 -21.25 11.40
CA PRO A 601 -1.73 -20.02 10.62
C PRO A 601 -1.74 -20.35 9.12
N ASP A 602 -2.25 -19.44 8.30
CA ASP A 602 -2.12 -19.58 6.85
C ASP A 602 -0.66 -19.52 6.44
N PRO A 603 -0.20 -20.36 5.50
CA PRO A 603 1.14 -20.24 4.98
C PRO A 603 1.24 -18.97 4.12
N VAL A 604 2.38 -18.28 4.17
CA VAL A 604 2.63 -17.05 3.39
C VAL A 604 2.43 -17.31 1.89
N SER A 605 2.74 -18.51 1.40
CA SER A 605 2.49 -18.95 0.02
C SER A 605 0.99 -18.99 -0.36
N GLN A 606 0.07 -19.13 0.58
CA GLN A 606 -1.37 -19.00 0.32
C GLN A 606 -1.83 -17.54 0.40
N MET A 607 -1.26 -16.76 1.32
CA MET A 607 -1.60 -15.33 1.47
C MET A 607 -1.33 -14.54 0.20
N VAL A 608 -0.35 -14.94 -0.60
CA VAL A 608 -0.09 -14.27 -1.88
C VAL A 608 -1.20 -14.47 -2.90
N HIS A 609 -2.03 -15.52 -2.81
CA HIS A 609 -3.16 -15.73 -3.71
C HIS A 609 -4.38 -14.89 -3.36
N TRP A 610 -4.35 -14.26 -2.18
CA TRP A 610 -5.39 -13.37 -1.72
C TRP A 610 -5.37 -12.12 -2.60
N SER A 611 -6.54 -11.76 -3.15
CA SER A 611 -6.63 -10.72 -4.18
C SER A 611 -6.07 -9.38 -3.67
N VAL A 612 -4.99 -8.89 -4.30
CA VAL A 612 -4.44 -7.52 -4.17
C VAL A 612 -4.93 -6.73 -5.39
N GLY A 613 -5.42 -5.51 -5.20
CA GLY A 613 -5.74 -4.56 -6.28
C GLY A 613 -6.86 -4.92 -7.29
N MET A 614 -7.26 -6.19 -7.42
CA MET A 614 -8.20 -6.59 -8.45
C MET A 614 -9.64 -6.58 -7.96
N ARG A 615 -10.32 -5.43 -8.14
CA ARG A 615 -11.78 -5.39 -8.10
C ARG A 615 -12.31 -6.28 -9.21
N ARG A 616 -12.82 -7.48 -8.90
CA ARG A 616 -13.89 -8.01 -9.75
C ARG A 616 -15.02 -6.98 -9.70
N ARG A 617 -15.02 -5.97 -10.58
CA ARG A 617 -16.28 -5.38 -11.04
C ARG A 617 -17.03 -6.62 -11.49
N ARG A 618 -18.09 -6.99 -10.76
CA ARG A 618 -19.10 -7.85 -11.35
C ARG A 618 -19.40 -7.16 -12.67
N ALA A 619 -18.95 -7.76 -13.78
CA ALA A 619 -19.37 -7.32 -15.09
C ALA A 619 -20.86 -7.13 -14.92
N ALA A 620 -21.33 -5.90 -15.13
CA ALA A 620 -22.71 -5.62 -14.94
C ALA A 620 -23.45 -6.60 -15.84
N GLU A 621 -24.02 -7.65 -15.25
CA GLU A 621 -25.21 -8.33 -15.72
C GLU A 621 -26.33 -7.28 -15.67
N ARG A 622 -26.15 -6.18 -16.41
CA ARG A 622 -27.24 -5.53 -17.10
C ARG A 622 -27.63 -6.55 -18.15
N ARG A 623 -28.48 -7.47 -17.69
CA ARG A 623 -29.42 -8.20 -18.51
C ARG A 623 -29.94 -7.19 -19.53
N SER A 624 -29.59 -7.41 -20.78
CA SER A 624 -30.47 -7.12 -21.89
C SER A 624 -31.72 -7.97 -21.65
N THR A 625 -32.67 -7.41 -20.91
CA THR A 625 -34.08 -7.81 -20.91
C THR A 625 -34.84 -6.64 -21.48
#